data_AF-A0A965BS08-F1
#
_entry.id   AF-A0A965BS08-F1
#
_cell.length_a   1.000
_cell.length_b   1.000
_cell.length_c   1.000
_cell.angle_alpha   90.00
_cell.angle_beta   90.00
_cell.angle_gamma   90.00
#
_symmetry.space_group_name_H-M   'P 1'
#
loop_
_entity.id
_entity.type
_entity.pdbx_description
1 polymer ?
#
loop_
_entity_poly.entity_id
_entity_poly.type
_entity_poly.pdbx_seq_one_letter_code
_entity_poly.pdbx_strand_id
1 'polypeptide(L)'
;MDWTWFHKWGSPKWFYELSGKWLPWLVGAMVTCLLIGVTWSLLFVPQDYQQGLTNRIFYVHVPVASISLAFFPRSIWGVDTWGTWWVWDGRLTSLLLQFFLLLGVVSLRTALEDSEGAARACALLSIVGCINVVVIKYSVDWWNTLHQPSTNFTLATDQANGPEIW
;
A
#
# COMPACT_ATOMS: atom_id res chain seq x y z
N MET A 1 10.28 34.73 4.72
CA MET A 1 10.81 33.38 4.96
C MET A 1 9.74 32.42 4.52
N ASP A 2 9.87 31.87 3.30
CA ASP A 2 8.79 31.16 2.64
C ASP A 2 8.70 29.71 3.13
N TRP A 3 7.63 29.39 3.87
CA TRP A 3 7.29 28.04 4.35
C TRP A 3 6.70 27.15 3.24
N THR A 4 6.97 27.47 1.98
CA THR A 4 6.47 26.75 0.79
C THR A 4 7.03 25.34 0.69
N TRP A 5 8.22 25.10 1.26
CA TRP A 5 8.80 23.76 1.36
C TRP A 5 7.97 22.84 2.26
N PHE A 6 7.40 23.33 3.37
CA PHE A 6 6.60 22.53 4.31
C PHE A 6 5.24 22.11 3.72
N HIS A 7 4.60 23.02 2.97
CA HIS A 7 3.33 22.75 2.29
C HIS A 7 3.45 21.68 1.19
N LYS A 8 4.62 21.49 0.58
CA LYS A 8 4.86 20.46 -0.43
C LYS A 8 4.80 19.03 0.14
N TRP A 9 5.17 18.85 1.42
CA TRP A 9 5.24 17.53 2.06
C TRP A 9 3.85 17.00 2.44
N GLY A 10 2.88 17.88 2.67
CA GLY A 10 1.48 17.52 2.94
C GLY A 10 0.65 17.25 1.68
N SER A 11 1.20 17.50 0.48
CA SER A 11 0.48 17.27 -0.77
C SER A 11 0.56 15.80 -1.20
N PRO A 12 -0.56 15.09 -1.43
CA PRO A 12 -0.55 13.66 -1.76
C PRO A 12 0.30 13.32 -2.99
N LYS A 13 0.32 14.16 -4.02
CA LYS A 13 1.05 13.91 -5.28
C LYS A 13 2.58 13.92 -5.12
N TRP A 14 3.13 14.91 -4.42
CA TRP A 14 4.57 15.01 -4.21
C TRP A 14 5.09 13.83 -3.37
N PHE A 15 4.28 13.41 -2.39
CA PHE A 15 4.54 12.20 -1.60
C PHE A 15 4.57 10.92 -2.46
N TYR A 16 3.61 10.73 -3.38
CA TYR A 16 3.59 9.54 -4.25
C TYR A 16 4.71 9.51 -5.29
N GLU A 17 5.07 10.65 -5.91
CA GLU A 17 6.20 10.73 -6.85
C GLU A 17 7.55 10.49 -6.17
N LEU A 18 7.73 11.06 -4.97
CA LEU A 18 8.90 10.80 -4.15
C LEU A 18 8.92 9.33 -3.72
N SER A 19 7.85 8.82 -3.11
CA SER A 19 7.76 7.44 -2.66
C SER A 19 8.01 6.44 -3.80
N GLY A 20 7.42 6.63 -4.97
CA GLY A 20 7.59 5.74 -6.14
C GLY A 20 9.00 5.72 -6.72
N LYS A 21 9.70 6.85 -6.73
CA LYS A 21 11.11 6.92 -7.16
C LYS A 21 12.05 6.19 -6.19
N TRP A 22 11.75 6.27 -4.90
CA TRP A 22 12.54 5.64 -3.84
C TRP A 22 12.17 4.17 -3.62
N LEU A 23 10.98 3.75 -4.01
CA LEU A 23 10.47 2.39 -3.85
C LEU A 23 11.41 1.29 -4.37
N PRO A 24 11.95 1.33 -5.61
CA PRO A 24 12.84 0.26 -6.09
C PRO A 24 14.17 0.23 -5.35
N TRP A 25 14.65 1.38 -4.89
CA TRP A 25 15.87 1.45 -4.08
C TRP A 25 15.62 0.97 -2.65
N LEU A 26 14.46 1.26 -2.07
CA LEU A 26 14.03 0.75 -0.76
C LEU A 26 13.78 -0.76 -0.80
N VAL A 27 13.18 -1.29 -1.88
CA VAL A 27 12.99 -2.73 -2.08
C VAL A 27 14.33 -3.40 -2.34
N GLY A 28 15.21 -2.81 -3.16
CA GLY A 28 16.57 -3.28 -3.35
C GLY A 28 17.35 -3.31 -2.04
N ALA A 29 17.32 -2.22 -1.27
CA ALA A 29 17.93 -2.14 0.05
C ALA A 29 17.32 -3.13 1.04
N MET A 30 16.01 -3.33 1.03
CA MET A 30 15.32 -4.30 1.87
C MET A 30 15.75 -5.73 1.53
N VAL A 31 15.74 -6.11 0.25
CA VAL A 31 16.15 -7.45 -0.20
C VAL A 31 17.63 -7.68 0.07
N THR A 32 18.48 -6.70 -0.23
CA THR A 32 19.90 -6.79 0.08
C THR A 32 20.13 -6.90 1.58
N CYS A 33 19.44 -6.13 2.42
CA CYS A 33 19.55 -6.20 3.87
C CYS A 33 19.03 -7.54 4.42
N LEU A 34 17.93 -8.07 3.88
CA LEU A 34 17.39 -9.37 4.26
C LEU A 34 18.31 -10.51 3.84
N LEU A 35 18.85 -10.49 2.62
CA LEU A 35 19.81 -11.49 2.13
C LEU A 35 21.09 -11.43 2.96
N ILE A 36 21.64 -10.23 3.19
CA ILE A 36 22.80 -10.05 4.05
C ILE A 36 22.48 -10.57 5.45
N GLY A 37 21.36 -10.19 6.06
CA GLY A 37 20.96 -10.61 7.40
C GLY A 37 20.78 -12.12 7.54
N VAL A 38 20.12 -12.77 6.57
CA VAL A 38 19.94 -14.22 6.54
C VAL A 38 21.27 -14.94 6.30
N THR A 39 22.09 -14.47 5.36
CA THR A 39 23.41 -15.04 5.09
C THR A 39 24.34 -14.88 6.29
N TRP A 40 24.34 -13.73 6.96
CA TRP A 40 25.10 -13.51 8.20
C TRP A 40 24.60 -14.42 9.33
N SER A 41 23.28 -14.49 9.51
CA SER A 41 22.64 -15.32 10.53
C SER A 41 22.93 -16.82 10.35
N LEU A 42 22.99 -17.32 9.11
CA LEU A 42 23.15 -18.74 8.84
C LEU A 42 24.61 -19.18 8.70
N LEU A 43 25.50 -18.31 8.22
CA LEU A 43 26.89 -18.68 7.95
C LEU A 43 27.86 -18.27 9.07
N PHE A 44 27.67 -17.10 9.69
CA PHE A 44 28.66 -16.49 10.58
C PHE A 44 28.31 -16.56 12.08
N VAL A 45 27.14 -17.09 12.44
CA VAL A 45 26.75 -17.24 13.85
C VAL A 45 27.53 -18.40 14.51
N PRO A 46 28.28 -18.13 15.60
CA PRO A 46 28.98 -19.16 16.35
C PRO A 46 27.98 -20.11 17.01
N GLN A 47 28.38 -21.36 17.13
CA GLN A 47 27.52 -22.42 17.67
C GLN A 47 27.49 -22.28 19.20
N ASP A 48 26.29 -22.19 19.77
CA ASP A 48 26.14 -22.17 21.23
C ASP A 48 26.35 -23.57 21.80
N TYR A 49 26.99 -23.65 22.96
CA TYR A 49 27.41 -24.92 23.57
C TYR A 49 26.23 -25.88 23.86
N GLN A 50 25.04 -25.34 24.15
CA GLN A 50 23.84 -26.11 24.48
C GLN A 50 22.93 -26.41 23.27
N GLN A 51 22.99 -25.58 22.21
CA GLN A 51 22.04 -25.62 21.10
C GLN A 51 22.70 -25.95 19.75
N GLY A 52 24.02 -26.08 19.70
CA GLY A 52 24.77 -26.49 18.51
C GLY A 52 24.44 -25.66 17.27
N LEU A 53 24.25 -26.33 16.14
CA LEU A 53 23.87 -25.71 14.85
C LEU A 53 22.42 -25.18 14.83
N THR A 54 21.56 -25.66 15.73
CA THR A 54 20.14 -25.28 15.81
C THR A 54 19.97 -23.84 16.27
N ASN A 55 20.94 -23.28 17.01
CA ASN A 55 20.93 -21.88 17.45
C ASN A 55 20.63 -20.90 16.29
N ARG A 56 21.12 -21.21 15.09
CA ARG A 56 20.96 -20.39 13.88
C ARG A 56 19.51 -20.21 13.44
N ILE A 57 18.61 -21.13 13.83
CA ILE A 57 17.18 -21.07 13.48
C ILE A 57 16.47 -19.96 14.24
N PHE A 58 16.82 -19.70 15.50
CA PHE A 58 16.16 -18.67 16.32
C PHE A 58 16.32 -17.26 15.72
N TYR A 59 17.48 -16.96 15.14
CA TYR A 59 17.76 -15.66 14.53
C TYR A 59 16.96 -15.36 13.25
N VAL A 60 16.43 -16.38 12.58
CA VAL A 60 15.52 -16.22 11.44
C VAL A 60 14.06 -16.35 11.88
N HIS A 61 13.76 -17.32 12.74
CA HIS A 61 12.41 -17.66 13.15
C HIS A 61 11.76 -16.58 14.04
N VAL A 62 12.47 -16.10 15.07
CA VAL A 62 11.94 -15.12 16.04
C VAL A 62 11.49 -13.82 15.35
N PRO A 63 12.31 -13.15 14.51
CA PRO A 63 11.86 -11.95 13.82
C PRO A 63 10.74 -12.21 12.80
N VAL A 64 10.74 -13.36 12.10
CA VAL A 64 9.65 -13.72 11.17
C VAL A 64 8.33 -13.90 11.91
N ALA A 65 8.36 -14.51 13.11
CA ALA A 65 7.18 -14.65 13.95
C ALA A 65 6.65 -13.30 14.44
N SER A 66 7.53 -12.38 14.87
CA SER A 66 7.14 -11.03 15.29
C SER A 66 6.50 -10.21 14.16
N ILE A 67 7.02 -10.32 12.93
CA ILE A 67 6.47 -9.64 11.76
C ILE A 67 5.09 -10.23 11.42
N SER A 68 4.96 -11.54 11.35
CA SER A 68 3.69 -12.21 11.05
C SER A 68 2.58 -11.80 12.04
N LEU A 69 2.90 -11.74 13.33
CA LEU A 69 1.98 -11.31 14.39
C LEU A 69 1.55 -9.84 14.24
N ALA A 70 2.37 -8.97 13.64
CA ALA A 70 2.00 -7.56 13.41
C ALA A 70 1.13 -7.35 12.16
N PHE A 71 1.20 -8.24 11.17
CA PHE A 71 0.40 -8.15 9.93
C PHE A 71 -0.99 -8.79 10.08
N PHE A 72 -1.11 -9.89 10.84
CA PHE A 72 -2.36 -10.63 10.98
C PHE A 72 -3.53 -9.80 11.55
N PRO A 73 -3.35 -9.00 12.62
CA PRO A 73 -4.40 -8.12 13.14
C PRO A 73 -4.82 -7.05 12.14
N ARG A 74 -3.90 -6.52 11.31
CA ARG A 74 -4.22 -5.53 10.28
C ARG A 74 -5.16 -6.07 9.21
N SER A 75 -5.07 -7.36 8.88
CA SER A 75 -6.02 -8.03 7.99
C SER A 75 -7.38 -8.28 8.66
N ILE A 76 -7.41 -8.47 9.98
CA ILE A 76 -8.64 -8.71 10.76
C ILE A 76 -9.48 -7.43 10.92
N TRP A 77 -8.85 -6.24 10.99
CA TRP A 77 -9.58 -4.96 11.05
C TRP A 77 -10.50 -4.70 9.84
N GLY A 78 -10.33 -5.41 8.72
CA GLY A 78 -11.27 -5.36 7.58
C GLY A 78 -12.64 -5.99 7.89
N VAL A 79 -12.66 -7.06 8.69
CA VAL A 79 -13.91 -7.72 9.15
C VAL A 79 -14.63 -6.84 10.17
N ASP A 80 -13.90 -6.24 11.10
CA ASP A 80 -14.47 -5.44 12.18
C ASP A 80 -15.01 -4.08 11.70
N THR A 81 -14.40 -3.50 10.67
CA THR A 81 -14.80 -2.17 10.17
C THR A 81 -15.97 -2.23 9.15
N TRP A 82 -16.21 -3.36 8.47
CA TRP A 82 -17.14 -3.46 7.32
C TRP A 82 -18.06 -4.71 7.34
N GLY A 83 -17.95 -5.58 8.34
CA GLY A 83 -18.83 -6.73 8.55
C GLY A 83 -18.76 -7.86 7.50
N THR A 84 -17.83 -7.78 6.55
CA THR A 84 -17.69 -8.73 5.43
C THR A 84 -16.22 -8.88 5.02
N TRP A 85 -15.86 -10.04 4.47
CA TRP A 85 -14.48 -10.32 4.04
C TRP A 85 -14.07 -9.57 2.76
N TRP A 86 -15.04 -9.35 1.85
CA TRP A 86 -14.85 -8.61 0.61
C TRP A 86 -16.21 -8.17 0.06
N VAL A 87 -16.35 -6.90 -0.31
CA VAL A 87 -17.54 -6.34 -0.97
C VAL A 87 -17.16 -5.87 -2.36
N TRP A 88 -17.96 -6.23 -3.36
CA TRP A 88 -17.87 -5.73 -4.73
C TRP A 88 -18.40 -4.30 -4.85
N ASP A 89 -17.98 -3.45 -3.92
CA ASP A 89 -18.24 -2.01 -3.95
C ASP A 89 -17.45 -1.39 -5.11
N GLY A 90 -18.02 -0.38 -5.78
CA GLY A 90 -17.32 0.34 -6.83
C GLY A 90 -15.98 0.92 -6.36
N ARG A 91 -15.87 1.35 -5.09
CA ARG A 91 -14.64 1.90 -4.52
C ARG A 91 -13.57 0.83 -4.39
N LEU A 92 -13.89 -0.30 -3.74
CA LEU A 92 -12.92 -1.39 -3.52
C LEU A 92 -12.56 -2.09 -4.84
N THR A 93 -13.52 -2.26 -5.74
CA THR A 93 -13.30 -2.91 -7.03
C THR A 93 -12.49 -2.03 -7.97
N SER A 94 -12.76 -0.73 -8.04
CA SER A 94 -11.96 0.19 -8.85
C SER A 94 -10.57 0.43 -8.25
N LEU A 95 -10.41 0.40 -6.92
CA LEU A 95 -9.09 0.41 -6.25
C LEU A 95 -8.30 -0.88 -6.54
N LEU A 96 -8.96 -2.04 -6.57
CA LEU A 96 -8.36 -3.31 -6.97
C LEU A 96 -7.96 -3.30 -8.46
N LEU A 97 -8.82 -2.78 -9.33
CA LEU A 97 -8.50 -2.61 -10.76
C LEU A 97 -7.33 -1.64 -10.96
N GLN A 98 -7.26 -0.58 -10.17
CA GLN A 98 -6.12 0.34 -10.15
C GLN A 98 -4.83 -0.36 -9.72
N PHE A 99 -4.90 -1.25 -8.73
CA PHE A 99 -3.77 -2.06 -8.28
C PHE A 99 -3.26 -2.98 -9.41
N PHE A 100 -4.14 -3.62 -10.16
CA PHE A 100 -3.74 -4.46 -11.31
C PHE A 100 -3.18 -3.66 -12.47
N LEU A 101 -3.72 -2.49 -12.80
CA LEU A 101 -3.16 -1.60 -13.82
C LEU A 101 -1.76 -1.12 -13.42
N LEU A 102 -1.54 -0.83 -12.13
CA LEU A 102 -0.22 -0.47 -11.59
C LEU A 102 0.78 -1.63 -11.72
N LEU A 103 0.37 -2.85 -11.34
CA LEU A 103 1.20 -4.04 -11.55
C LEU A 103 1.46 -4.30 -13.04
N GLY A 104 0.50 -4.04 -13.91
CA GLY A 104 0.65 -4.12 -15.37
C GLY A 104 1.74 -3.17 -15.91
N VAL A 105 1.83 -1.95 -15.39
CA VAL A 105 2.90 -1.01 -15.77
C VAL A 105 4.26 -1.48 -15.25
N VAL A 106 4.33 -1.95 -13.99
CA VAL A 106 5.59 -2.45 -13.40
C VAL A 106 6.07 -3.71 -14.11
N SER A 107 5.17 -4.64 -14.44
CA SER A 107 5.50 -5.89 -15.11
C SER A 107 5.93 -5.67 -16.57
N LEU A 108 5.22 -4.83 -17.31
CA LEU A 108 5.48 -4.57 -18.73
C LEU A 108 6.82 -3.84 -18.94
N ARG A 109 7.20 -2.99 -17.99
CA ARG A 109 8.49 -2.30 -17.99
C ARG A 109 9.68 -3.23 -17.72
N THR A 110 9.45 -4.35 -17.03
CA THR A 110 10.48 -5.37 -16.78
C THR A 110 10.46 -6.54 -17.78
N ALA A 111 9.35 -6.72 -18.51
CA ALA A 111 9.15 -7.85 -19.42
C ALA A 111 9.52 -7.57 -20.88
N LEU A 112 9.56 -6.31 -21.31
CA LEU A 112 9.94 -5.93 -22.67
C LEU A 112 11.39 -5.44 -22.70
N GLU A 113 12.22 -6.09 -23.54
CA GLU A 113 13.61 -5.70 -23.77
C GLU A 113 13.72 -4.43 -24.63
N ASP A 114 12.74 -4.22 -25.54
CA ASP A 114 12.63 -2.98 -26.32
C ASP A 114 12.10 -1.84 -25.45
N SER A 115 13.00 -0.92 -25.11
CA SER A 115 12.72 0.23 -24.26
C SER A 115 11.65 1.18 -24.83
N GLU A 116 11.54 1.29 -26.15
CA GLU A 116 10.58 2.22 -26.78
C GLU A 116 9.16 1.61 -26.83
N GLY A 117 9.04 0.33 -27.21
CA GLY A 117 7.80 -0.42 -27.13
C GLY A 117 7.26 -0.51 -25.69
N ALA A 118 8.13 -0.77 -24.72
CA ALA A 118 7.75 -0.81 -23.31
C ALA A 118 7.26 0.56 -22.82
N ALA A 119 7.93 1.65 -23.23
CA ALA A 119 7.52 2.99 -22.87
C ALA A 119 6.14 3.36 -23.42
N ARG A 120 5.87 3.04 -24.70
CA ARG A 120 4.58 3.31 -25.35
C ARG A 120 3.43 2.52 -24.70
N ALA A 121 3.66 1.24 -24.42
CA ALA A 121 2.63 0.40 -23.80
C ALA A 121 2.39 0.77 -22.32
N CYS A 122 3.44 1.15 -21.57
CA CYS A 122 3.29 1.71 -20.22
C CYS A 122 2.56 3.06 -20.25
N ALA A 123 2.77 3.89 -21.27
CA ALA A 123 2.06 5.16 -21.43
C ALA A 123 0.55 4.93 -21.64
N LEU A 124 0.18 3.98 -22.51
CA LEU A 124 -1.23 3.63 -22.72
C LEU A 124 -1.90 3.10 -21.44
N LEU A 125 -1.26 2.15 -20.74
CA LEU A 125 -1.78 1.64 -19.47
C LEU A 125 -1.92 2.72 -18.39
N SER A 126 -0.98 3.66 -18.35
CA SER A 126 -1.01 4.78 -17.41
C SER A 126 -2.15 5.76 -17.71
N ILE A 127 -2.48 5.96 -18.99
CA ILE A 127 -3.64 6.76 -19.40
C ILE A 127 -4.94 6.08 -18.95
N VAL A 128 -5.07 4.77 -19.18
CA VAL A 128 -6.23 3.99 -18.71
C VAL A 128 -6.35 4.04 -17.18
N GLY A 129 -5.24 3.92 -16.46
CA GLY A 129 -5.20 4.08 -15.00
C GLY A 129 -5.62 5.46 -14.53
N CYS A 130 -5.29 6.53 -15.26
CA CYS A 130 -5.75 7.88 -14.94
C CYS A 130 -7.26 8.04 -15.07
N ILE A 131 -7.86 7.42 -16.11
CA ILE A 131 -9.32 7.43 -16.29
C ILE A 131 -9.99 6.67 -15.14
N ASN A 132 -9.45 5.52 -14.73
CA ASN A 132 -10.00 4.74 -13.63
C ASN A 132 -9.97 5.48 -12.28
N VAL A 133 -9.01 6.38 -12.04
CA VAL A 133 -9.00 7.23 -10.83
C VAL A 133 -10.20 8.17 -10.75
N VAL A 134 -10.70 8.65 -11.90
CA VAL A 134 -11.93 9.46 -11.94
C VAL A 134 -13.13 8.60 -11.53
N VAL A 135 -13.19 7.36 -12.02
CA VAL A 135 -14.22 6.39 -11.62
C VAL A 135 -14.13 6.13 -10.12
N ILE A 136 -12.93 5.98 -9.53
CA ILE A 136 -12.77 5.79 -8.07
C ILE A 136 -13.30 7.01 -7.29
N LYS A 137 -12.99 8.24 -7.74
CA LYS A 137 -13.39 9.46 -7.04
C LYS A 137 -14.90 9.62 -7.01
N TYR A 138 -15.57 9.39 -8.14
CA TYR A 138 -17.01 9.54 -8.26
C TYR A 138 -17.78 8.25 -7.95
N SER A 139 -17.09 7.12 -7.75
CA SER A 139 -17.72 5.86 -7.32
C SER A 139 -18.47 6.03 -6.00
N VAL A 140 -18.10 7.00 -5.18
CA VAL A 140 -18.77 7.37 -3.93
C VAL A 140 -20.18 7.88 -4.18
N ASP A 141 -20.34 8.73 -5.19
CA ASP A 141 -21.60 9.42 -5.49
C ASP A 141 -22.44 8.61 -6.50
N TRP A 142 -21.78 7.79 -7.34
CA TRP A 142 -22.42 6.94 -8.34
C TRP A 142 -22.94 5.62 -7.77
N TRP A 143 -22.26 5.05 -6.78
CA TRP A 143 -22.70 3.84 -6.08
C TRP A 143 -22.96 4.14 -4.60
N ASN A 144 -24.25 4.24 -4.25
CA ASN A 144 -24.72 4.33 -2.87
C ASN A 144 -24.48 3.01 -2.13
N THR A 145 -23.31 2.86 -1.53
CA THR A 145 -22.92 1.67 -0.77
C THR A 145 -22.83 1.98 0.72
N LEU A 146 -22.51 0.95 1.53
CA LEU A 146 -22.57 0.94 3.00
C LEU A 146 -21.77 2.05 3.71
N HIS A 147 -20.93 2.80 2.98
CA HIS A 147 -20.10 3.87 3.54
C HIS A 147 -20.84 5.17 3.67
N GLN A 148 -20.67 5.78 4.84
CA GLN A 148 -21.16 7.11 5.18
C GLN A 148 -20.91 8.11 4.02
N PRO A 149 -21.92 8.94 3.66
CA PRO A 149 -21.83 9.89 2.56
C PRO A 149 -20.75 10.94 2.79
N SER A 150 -20.31 11.56 1.70
CA SER A 150 -19.28 12.62 1.72
C SER A 150 -19.71 13.78 2.62
N THR A 151 -18.91 14.07 3.64
CA THR A 151 -19.15 15.24 4.50
C THR A 151 -18.68 16.48 3.75
N ASN A 152 -19.62 17.28 3.27
CA ASN A 152 -19.31 18.60 2.75
C ASN A 152 -18.86 19.48 3.92
N PHE A 153 -17.69 20.10 3.82
CA PHE A 153 -17.20 21.07 4.80
C PHE A 153 -18.02 22.36 4.66
N THR A 154 -19.21 22.38 5.26
CA THR A 154 -20.04 23.57 5.37
C THR A 154 -19.67 24.27 6.67
N LEU A 155 -19.13 25.49 6.61
CA LEU A 155 -18.98 26.39 7.76
C LEU A 155 -20.35 27.00 8.15
N ALA A 156 -21.37 26.16 8.33
CA ALA A 156 -22.68 26.58 8.76
C ALA A 156 -22.86 26.22 10.24
N THR A 157 -22.99 27.26 11.04
CA THR A 157 -23.57 27.20 12.39
C THR A 157 -25.01 26.72 12.25
N ASP A 158 -25.25 25.40 12.35
CA ASP A 158 -26.61 24.90 12.60
C ASP A 158 -26.57 23.62 13.44
N GLN A 159 -26.93 23.85 14.71
CA GLN A 159 -27.60 22.98 15.69
C GLN A 159 -27.09 21.54 15.89
N ALA A 160 -26.57 21.32 17.10
CA ALA A 160 -26.47 20.02 17.73
C ALA A 160 -27.87 19.44 17.97
N ASN A 161 -28.42 18.72 17.00
CA ASN A 161 -29.47 17.76 17.27
C ASN A 161 -28.85 16.36 17.22
N GLY A 162 -28.66 15.79 18.43
CA GLY A 162 -28.31 14.39 18.62
C GLY A 162 -29.40 13.46 18.03
N PRO A 163 -29.12 12.15 17.97
CA PRO A 163 -30.03 11.20 17.34
C PRO A 163 -31.35 11.15 18.10
N GLU A 164 -32.40 11.66 17.48
CA GLU A 164 -33.80 11.45 17.88
C GLU A 164 -34.16 9.99 17.57
N ILE A 165 -33.84 9.14 18.55
CA ILE A 165 -34.31 7.77 18.69
C ILE A 165 -35.81 7.78 18.96
N TRP A 166 -36.58 7.31 17.99
CA TRP A 166 -37.90 6.70 18.22
C TRP A 166 -37.74 5.18 18.30
#